data_AF-A0AAJ2ENR7-F1
#
_entry.id   AF-A0AAJ2ENR7-F1
#
_cell.length_a   1.000
_cell.length_b   1.000
_cell.length_c   1.000
_cell.angle_alpha   90.00
_cell.angle_beta   90.00
_cell.angle_gamma   90.00
#
_symmetry.space_group_name_H-M   'P 1'
#
loop_
_entity.id
_entity.type
_entity.pdbx_description
1 polymer ?
#
loop_
_entity_poly.entity_id
_entity_poly.type
_entity_poly.pdbx_seq_one_letter_code
_entity_poly.pdbx_strand_id
1 'polypeptide(L)' 'MNSCFHIRVLSGALSGCAEDGIRIQIAPGIYQAYREDDTLTFVDADPRMCGTVTVDLREYADFSPIPDDLTSNGLIEIL' A
#
# COMPACT_ATOMS: atom_id res chain seq x y z
N MET A 1 8.32 -0.79 -15.10
CA MET A 1 9.01 -1.75 -14.21
C MET A 1 8.20 -1.76 -12.94
N ASN A 2 7.63 -2.91 -12.54
CA ASN A 2 6.89 -2.99 -11.27
C ASN A 2 7.92 -3.00 -10.15
N SER A 3 8.21 -1.81 -9.63
CA SER A 3 9.12 -1.64 -8.50
C SER A 3 8.43 -2.16 -7.25
N CYS A 4 9.03 -3.19 -6.65
CA CYS A 4 8.63 -3.69 -5.35
C CYS A 4 9.43 -2.95 -4.27
N PHE A 5 8.75 -2.41 -3.26
CA PHE A 5 9.36 -1.65 -2.18
C PHE A 5 8.61 -1.89 -0.86
N HIS A 6 9.18 -1.40 0.24
CA HIS A 6 8.57 -1.53 1.56
C HIS A 6 7.89 -0.22 1.95
N ILE A 7 6.66 -0.32 2.43
CA ILE A 7 5.87 0.80 2.92
C ILE A 7 5.67 0.63 4.41
N ARG A 8 5.92 1.70 5.17
CA ARG A 8 5.56 1.79 6.58
C ARG A 8 4.30 2.62 6.73
N VAL A 9 3.22 1.96 7.11
CA VAL A 9 1.94 2.57 7.47
C VAL A 9 2.01 2.94 8.95
N LEU A 10 1.93 4.24 9.28
CA LEU A 10 2.03 4.73 10.66
C LEU A 10 0.66 4.82 11.33
N SER A 11 -0.38 5.16 10.57
CA SER A 11 -1.77 5.20 11.01
C SER A 11 -2.65 4.40 10.04
N GLY A 12 -3.74 3.81 10.53
CA GLY A 12 -4.66 2.99 9.72
C GLY A 12 -5.51 3.79 8.71
N ALA A 13 -4.96 4.87 8.16
CA ALA A 13 -5.63 5.77 7.22
C ALA A 13 -5.92 5.10 5.87
N LEU A 14 -5.16 4.05 5.52
CA LEU A 14 -5.33 3.35 4.26
C LEU A 14 -6.44 2.33 4.32
N SER A 15 -7.33 2.39 3.33
CA SER A 15 -8.36 1.42 3.06
C SER A 15 -8.20 0.97 1.62
N GLY A 16 -8.11 -0.35 1.44
CA GLY A 16 -8.02 -0.96 0.12
C GLY A 16 -9.03 -2.09 -0.03
N CYS A 17 -9.11 -2.63 -1.24
CA CYS A 17 -9.94 -3.78 -1.56
C CYS A 17 -9.07 -5.04 -1.62
N ALA A 18 -9.47 -6.09 -0.90
CA ALA A 18 -8.93 -7.43 -1.08
C ALA A 18 -9.39 -8.04 -2.40
N GLU A 19 -8.76 -9.16 -2.78
CA GLU A 19 -9.08 -9.88 -4.03
C GLU A 19 -10.53 -10.38 -4.11
N ASP A 20 -11.19 -10.61 -2.96
CA ASP A 20 -12.60 -10.97 -2.89
C ASP A 20 -13.56 -9.76 -2.97
N GLY A 21 -13.02 -8.55 -3.12
CA GLY A 21 -13.76 -7.29 -3.19
C GLY A 21 -14.12 -6.70 -1.83
N ILE A 22 -13.73 -7.32 -0.71
CA ILE A 22 -13.97 -6.76 0.62
C ILE A 22 -13.04 -5.56 0.85
N ARG A 23 -13.62 -4.47 1.35
CA ARG A 23 -12.86 -3.28 1.73
C ARG A 23 -12.26 -3.47 3.13
N ILE A 24 -10.95 -3.40 3.23
CA ILE A 24 -10.15 -3.64 4.43
C ILE A 24 -9.39 -2.36 4.79
N GLN A 25 -9.23 -2.09 6.09
CA GLN A 25 -8.32 -1.06 6.58
C GLN A 25 -6.94 -1.67 6.83
N ILE A 26 -5.91 -1.09 6.22
CA ILE A 26 -4.53 -1.51 6.42
C ILE A 26 -4.10 -1.03 7.81
N ALA A 27 -3.75 -1.98 8.68
CA ALA A 27 -3.27 -1.65 10.02
C ALA A 27 -1.89 -0.97 9.96
N PRO A 28 -1.47 -0.26 11.02
CA PRO A 28 -0.09 0.21 11.13
C PRO A 28 0.90 -0.96 11.07
N GLY A 29 1.92 -0.84 10.25
CA GLY A 29 2.84 -1.94 9.97
C GLY A 29 3.83 -1.63 8.84
N ILE A 30 4.71 -2.58 8.56
CA ILE A 30 5.60 -2.54 7.40
C ILE A 30 5.14 -3.62 6.44
N TYR A 31 4.87 -3.22 5.20
CA TYR A 31 4.33 -4.08 4.17
C TYR A 31 5.21 -4.04 2.92
N GLN A 32 5.27 -5.16 2.23
CA GLN A 32 5.76 -5.18 0.86
C GLN A 32 4.64 -4.69 -0.06
N ALA A 33 4.95 -3.76 -0.95
CA ALA A 33 3.97 -3.21 -1.87
C ALA A 33 4.53 -3.10 -3.29
N TYR A 34 3.61 -3.18 -4.25
CA TYR A 34 3.85 -2.88 -5.66
C TYR A 34 3.10 -1.60 -6.00
N ARG A 35 3.72 -0.74 -6.79
CA ARG A 35 3.05 0.42 -7.38
C ARG A 35 2.83 0.20 -8.87
N GLU A 36 1.61 0.43 -9.30
CA GLU A 36 1.24 0.51 -10.72
C GLU A 36 0.38 1.76 -10.90
N ASP A 37 0.93 2.75 -11.61
CA ASP A 37 0.32 4.08 -11.78
C ASP A 37 -0.12 4.72 -10.44
N ASP A 38 -1.44 4.87 -10.26
CA ASP A 38 -2.09 5.44 -9.08
C ASP A 38 -2.55 4.37 -8.08
N THR A 39 -2.07 3.14 -8.21
CA THR A 39 -2.49 2.00 -7.39
C THR A 39 -1.33 1.45 -6.57
N LEU A 40 -1.59 1.18 -5.29
CA LEU A 40 -0.69 0.43 -4.42
C LEU A 40 -1.29 -0.94 -4.09
N THR A 41 -0.55 -2.00 -4.37
CA THR A 41 -0.92 -3.36 -4.00
C THR A 41 -0.05 -3.82 -2.84
N PHE A 42 -0.64 -3.94 -1.66
CA PHE A 42 0.00 -4.44 -0.44
C PHE A 42 -0.08 -5.97 -0.40
N VAL A 43 1.02 -6.64 -0.09
CA VAL A 43 1.10 -8.10 0.06
C VAL A 43 0.90 -8.48 1.52
N ASP A 44 0.05 -9.49 1.77
CA ASP A 44 -0.24 -10.03 3.10
C ASP A 44 -0.63 -8.96 4.12
N ALA A 45 -1.37 -7.96 3.64
CA ALA A 45 -1.71 -6.78 4.44
C ALA A 45 -2.75 -7.09 5.53
N ASP A 46 -3.59 -8.09 5.29
CA ASP A 46 -4.56 -8.62 6.26
C ASP A 46 -4.10 -10.01 6.74
N PRO A 47 -3.77 -10.20 8.03
CA PRO A 47 -3.30 -11.49 8.54
C PRO A 47 -4.38 -12.59 8.53
N ARG A 48 -5.65 -12.25 8.29
CA ARG A 48 -6.78 -13.17 8.14
C ARG A 48 -6.93 -13.65 6.70
N MET A 49 -6.37 -12.92 5.74
CA MET A 49 -6.40 -13.25 4.31
C MET A 49 -4.97 -13.28 3.77
N CYS A 50 -4.41 -14.48 3.54
CA CYS A 50 -3.22 -14.60 2.72
C CYS A 50 -3.58 -14.13 1.30
N GLY A 51 -3.08 -12.98 0.87
CA GLY A 51 -3.52 -12.33 -0.36
C GLY A 51 -3.06 -10.89 -0.48
N THR A 52 -3.54 -10.21 -1.52
CA THR A 52 -3.20 -8.80 -1.77
C THR A 52 -4.35 -7.85 -1.44
N VAL A 53 -4.00 -6.65 -0.97
CA VAL A 53 -4.95 -5.55 -0.78
C VAL A 53 -4.54 -4.39 -1.66
N THR A 54 -5.46 -3.96 -2.52
CA THR A 54 -5.23 -2.90 -3.50
C THR A 54 -5.82 -1.59 -3.03
N VAL A 55 -5.02 -0.54 -2.99
CA VAL A 55 -5.38 0.81 -2.56
C VAL A 55 -5.30 1.73 -3.77
N ASP A 56 -6.38 2.45 -4.07
CA ASP A 56 -6.39 3.50 -5.07
C ASP A 56 -5.93 4.82 -4.43
N LEU A 57 -4.76 5.31 -4.83
CA LEU A 57 -4.18 6.53 -4.29
C LEU A 57 -5.00 7.78 -4.62
N ARG A 58 -5.85 7.74 -5.65
CA ARG A 58 -6.72 8.88 -6.00
C ARG A 58 -7.79 9.13 -4.95
N GLU A 59 -8.13 8.13 -4.13
CA GLU A 59 -9.00 8.31 -2.97
C GLU A 59 -8.32 9.16 -1.86
N TYR A 60 -7.01 9.38 -1.97
CA TYR A 60 -6.19 10.01 -0.95
C TYR A 60 -5.46 11.26 -1.48
N ALA A 61 -6.18 12.38 -1.57
CA ALA A 61 -5.68 13.64 -2.14
C ALA A 61 -4.51 14.28 -1.38
N ASP A 62 -4.31 13.93 -0.10
CA ASP A 62 -3.26 14.49 0.78
C ASP A 62 -2.01 13.60 0.87
N PHE A 63 -1.88 12.57 0.04
CA PHE A 63 -0.66 11.79 0.04
C PHE A 63 0.50 12.60 -0.52
N SER A 64 1.52 12.77 0.32
CA SER A 64 2.83 13.25 -0.13
C SER A 64 3.27 12.39 -1.32
N PRO A 65 3.78 12.99 -2.41
CA PRO A 65 4.07 12.25 -3.63
C PRO A 65 5.02 11.09 -3.32
N ILE A 66 4.54 9.88 -3.60
CA ILE A 66 5.37 8.67 -3.53
C ILE A 66 6.45 8.85 -4.60
N PRO A 67 7.75 8.91 -4.23
CA PRO A 67 8.81 9.13 -5.20
C PRO A 67 8.77 8.04 -6.28
N ASP A 68 8.82 8.44 -7.56
CA ASP A 68 8.85 7.50 -8.68
C ASP A 68 10.11 6.63 -8.68
N ASP A 69 11.21 7.16 -8.14
CA ASP A 69 12.48 6.44 -7.94
C ASP A 69 12.52 5.75 -6.57
N LEU A 70 11.56 4.86 -6.35
CA LEU A 70 11.62 3.92 -5.23
C LEU A 70 12.68 2.86 -5.53
N THR A 71 13.90 3.13 -5.07
CA THR A 71 14.92 2.08 -4.97
C THR A 71 14.35 0.90 -4.18
N SER A 72 14.75 -0.33 -4.52
CA SER A 72 14.19 -1.59 -3.97
C SER A 72 14.32 -1.78 -2.43
N ASN A 73 14.80 -0.75 -1.72
CA ASN A 73 14.93 -0.68 -0.26
C ASN A 73 14.38 0.64 0.33
N GLY A 74 13.66 1.46 -0.46
CA GLY A 74 13.05 2.68 0.03
C GLY A 74 11.93 2.36 1.01
N LEU A 75 11.95 2.99 2.19
CA LEU A 75 10.85 2.99 3.14
C LEU A 75 10.04 4.26 2.92
N ILE A 76 8.76 4.11 2.59
CA ILE A 76 7.83 5.25 2.53
C ILE A 76 7.00 5.28 3.79
N GLU A 77 6.95 6.46 4.42
CA GLU A 77 6.12 6.70 5.58
C GLU A 77 4.79 7.32 5.16
N ILE A 78 3.70 6.69 5.57
CA ILE A 78 2.33 7.11 5.30
C ILE A 78 1.69 7.48 6.64
N LEU A 79 1.32 8.76 6.79
CA LEU A 79 0.73 9.35 8.00
C LEU A 79 -0.79 9.27 8.00
#